data_AF-A0A6G0VRX0-F1
#
_entry.id   AF-A0A6G0VRX0-F1
#
_cell.length_a   1.000
_cell.length_b   1.000
_cell.length_c   1.000
_cell.angle_alpha   90.00
_cell.angle_beta   90.00
_cell.angle_gamma   90.00
#
_symmetry.space_group_name_H-M   'P 1'
#
loop_
_entity.id
_entity.type
_entity.pdbx_description
1 polymer ?
#
loop_
_entity_poly.entity_id
_entity_poly.type
_entity_poly.pdbx_seq_one_letter_code
_entity_poly.pdbx_strand_id
1 'polypeptide(L)'
;EHELPNNEYPKYSSKRSLHSSWYSRKLLDSTFEQRNWLTYSPKLYKMFCLYYIIYGNNSNDSWVKYGFSHCKNGHMALVKHETTSAHIISLKIKLKASCLPLLPSLIEEHNKQVSFNREL
;
A
#
# COMPACT_ATOMS: atom_id res chain seq x y z
N GLU A 1 -8.88 -8.86 5.24
CA GLU A 1 -8.79 -9.05 6.70
C GLU A 1 -7.37 -9.43 7.03
N HIS A 2 -6.61 -8.55 7.72
CA HIS A 2 -5.23 -8.82 8.13
C HIS A 2 -5.17 -8.68 9.65
N GLU A 3 -5.77 -9.65 10.34
CA GLU A 3 -5.72 -9.70 11.79
C GLU A 3 -4.34 -10.20 12.23
N LEU A 4 -3.62 -9.36 12.96
CA LEU A 4 -2.48 -9.78 13.76
C LEU A 4 -2.97 -10.83 14.77
N PRO A 5 -2.17 -11.84 15.12
CA PRO A 5 -2.56 -12.79 16.15
C PRO A 5 -2.87 -12.00 17.43
N ASN A 6 -4.10 -12.17 17.95
CA ASN A 6 -4.71 -11.49 19.10
C ASN A 6 -5.23 -10.04 18.95
N ASN A 7 -5.26 -9.41 17.77
CA ASN A 7 -5.69 -8.00 17.64
C ASN A 7 -4.92 -7.01 18.56
N GLU A 8 -3.80 -7.46 19.15
CA GLU A 8 -2.96 -6.66 20.03
C GLU A 8 -1.67 -6.27 19.31
N TYR A 9 -1.52 -4.97 19.08
CA TYR A 9 -0.25 -4.40 18.64
C TYR A 9 0.81 -4.64 19.73
N PRO A 10 2.06 -4.99 19.37
CA PRO A 10 3.09 -5.29 20.35
C PRO A 10 3.27 -4.13 21.34
N LYS A 11 2.92 -4.39 22.61
CA LYS A 11 3.05 -3.44 23.72
C LYS A 11 4.54 -3.30 24.06
N TYR A 12 5.04 -2.09 23.89
CA TYR A 12 6.46 -1.74 23.97
C TYR A 12 6.91 -1.58 25.43
N SER A 13 8.13 -2.04 25.77
CA SER A 13 8.76 -1.83 27.09
C SER A 13 9.23 -0.39 27.33
N SER A 14 9.09 0.52 26.34
CA SER A 14 9.39 1.95 26.51
C SER A 14 8.34 2.87 25.89
N LYS A 15 7.11 2.90 26.43
CA LYS A 15 6.09 3.98 26.29
C LYS A 15 5.75 4.51 24.87
N ARG A 16 6.21 3.92 23.77
CA ARG A 16 5.92 4.35 22.39
C ARG A 16 5.58 3.14 21.51
N SER A 17 4.32 2.75 21.51
CA SER A 17 3.78 1.71 20.64
C SER A 17 3.45 2.25 19.25
N LEU A 18 3.54 1.37 18.24
CA LEU A 18 2.89 1.59 16.96
C LEU A 18 1.39 1.72 17.19
N HIS A 19 0.85 2.91 16.91
CA HIS A 19 -0.56 3.16 17.11
C HIS A 19 -1.36 2.57 15.95
N SER A 20 -2.49 1.93 16.23
CA SER A 20 -3.38 1.34 15.22
C SER A 20 -3.76 2.34 14.12
N SER A 21 -3.90 3.61 14.48
CA SER A 21 -4.18 4.71 13.54
C SER A 21 -3.10 4.92 12.46
N TRP A 22 -1.95 4.26 12.54
CA TRP A 22 -0.93 4.33 11.49
C TRP A 22 -1.24 3.42 10.32
N TYR A 23 -2.03 2.37 10.54
CA TYR A 23 -2.51 1.50 9.45
C TYR A 23 -3.71 2.10 8.73
N SER A 24 -4.38 3.11 9.28
CA SER A 24 -5.52 3.78 8.66
C SER A 24 -5.23 5.25 8.36
N ARG A 25 -5.63 5.75 7.20
CA ARG A 25 -5.64 7.17 6.87
C ARG A 25 -7.06 7.69 6.97
N LYS A 26 -7.28 8.79 7.69
CA LYS A 26 -8.55 9.53 7.62
C LYS A 26 -8.57 10.38 6.34
N LEU A 27 -9.61 10.22 5.54
CA LEU A 27 -9.88 11.01 4.34
C LEU A 27 -10.67 12.29 4.69
N LEU A 28 -10.79 13.19 3.71
CA LEU A 28 -11.48 14.48 3.85
C LEU A 28 -12.99 14.30 4.13
N ASP A 29 -13.58 13.24 3.59
CA ASP A 29 -14.97 12.83 3.80
C ASP A 29 -15.20 12.11 5.16
N SER A 30 -14.18 12.12 6.04
CA SER A 30 -14.17 11.41 7.32
C SER A 30 -14.20 9.89 7.24
N THR A 31 -14.06 9.30 6.06
CA THR A 31 -13.86 7.85 5.92
C THR A 31 -12.41 7.47 6.24
N PHE A 32 -12.16 6.17 6.42
CA PHE A 32 -10.85 5.63 6.73
C PHE A 32 -10.40 4.65 5.66
N GLU A 33 -9.21 4.89 5.09
CA GLU A 33 -8.58 3.95 4.16
C GLU A 33 -7.45 3.19 4.85
N GLN A 34 -7.38 1.88 4.60
CA GLN A 34 -6.32 1.03 5.12
C GLN A 34 -5.05 1.14 4.26
N ARG A 35 -3.92 1.34 4.92
CA ARG A 35 -2.57 1.32 4.34
C ARG A 35 -2.12 -0.13 4.13
N ASN A 36 -2.72 -0.79 3.14
CA ASN A 36 -2.38 -2.16 2.75
C ASN A 36 -0.92 -2.31 2.26
N TRP A 37 -0.21 -1.19 2.05
CA TRP A 37 1.20 -1.16 1.70
C TRP A 37 2.13 -1.22 2.92
N LEU A 38 1.65 -0.95 4.13
CA LEU A 38 2.47 -0.87 5.33
C LEU A 38 2.54 -2.23 6.03
N THR A 39 3.75 -2.73 6.27
CA THR A 39 3.97 -3.93 7.07
C THR A 39 5.00 -3.68 8.17
N TYR A 40 4.96 -4.47 9.24
CA TYR A 40 5.84 -4.30 10.39
C TYR A 40 6.52 -5.62 10.76
N SER A 41 7.82 -5.55 11.06
CA SER A 41 8.60 -6.66 11.59
C SER A 41 8.78 -6.49 13.09
N PRO A 42 8.18 -7.35 13.94
CA PRO A 42 8.40 -7.33 15.38
C PRO A 42 9.87 -7.59 15.75
N LYS A 43 10.53 -8.50 15.02
CA LYS A 43 11.94 -8.88 15.27
C LYS A 43 12.91 -7.72 15.05
N LEU A 44 12.69 -6.94 14.00
CA LEU A 44 13.57 -5.81 13.65
C LEU A 44 13.12 -4.49 14.27
N TYR A 45 11.91 -4.47 14.84
CA TYR A 45 11.25 -3.26 15.33
C TYR A 45 11.14 -2.17 14.26
N LYS A 46 10.76 -2.56 13.04
CA LYS A 46 10.75 -1.65 11.87
C LYS A 46 9.57 -1.89 10.95
N MET A 47 9.13 -0.81 10.32
CA MET A 47 8.11 -0.81 9.28
C MET A 47 8.74 -0.89 7.89
N PHE A 48 8.02 -1.51 6.96
CA PHE A 48 8.43 -1.70 5.60
C PHE A 48 7.27 -1.40 4.64
N CYS A 49 7.61 -1.06 3.40
CA CYS A 49 6.64 -0.87 2.34
C CYS A 49 6.54 -2.16 1.52
N LEU A 50 5.43 -2.88 1.68
CA LEU A 50 5.12 -4.10 0.95
C LEU A 50 5.09 -3.85 -0.56
N TYR A 51 4.55 -2.72 -1.01
CA TYR A 51 4.50 -2.41 -2.44
C TYR A 51 5.89 -2.18 -3.03
N TYR A 52 6.84 -1.64 -2.27
CA TYR A 52 8.24 -1.57 -2.70
C TYR A 52 8.91 -2.92 -2.76
N ILE A 53 8.65 -3.75 -1.75
CA ILE A 53 9.22 -5.10 -1.71
C ILE A 53 8.77 -5.92 -2.92
N ILE A 54 7.50 -5.81 -3.32
CA ILE A 54 6.92 -6.62 -4.39
C ILE A 54 7.11 -5.98 -5.77
N TYR A 55 6.91 -4.66 -5.89
CA TYR A 55 6.79 -3.95 -7.17
C TYR A 55 7.83 -2.83 -7.35
N GLY A 56 8.72 -2.61 -6.38
CA GLY A 56 9.73 -1.56 -6.43
C GLY A 56 10.91 -1.93 -7.33
N ASN A 57 11.50 -0.92 -7.97
CA ASN A 57 12.66 -1.10 -8.86
C ASN A 57 14.00 -0.83 -8.15
N ASN A 58 14.20 -1.39 -6.94
CA ASN A 58 15.45 -1.38 -6.17
C ASN A 58 16.03 0.00 -5.73
N SER A 59 15.28 1.10 -5.74
CA SER A 59 15.87 2.44 -5.57
C SER A 59 15.82 3.04 -4.15
N ASN A 60 15.21 2.40 -3.14
CA ASN A 60 15.16 2.97 -1.80
C ASN A 60 15.24 1.92 -0.68
N ASP A 61 16.45 1.70 -0.18
CA ASP A 61 16.72 0.69 0.85
C ASP A 61 16.04 0.98 2.20
N SER A 62 15.66 2.23 2.47
CA SER A 62 15.13 2.67 3.77
C SER A 62 13.78 2.03 4.14
N TRP A 63 12.89 1.78 3.17
CA TRP A 63 11.57 1.16 3.39
C TRP A 63 11.51 -0.31 2.95
N VAL A 64 12.64 -0.86 2.49
CA VAL A 64 12.74 -2.22 1.92
C VAL A 64 13.75 -3.07 2.70
N LYS A 65 15.02 -2.66 2.72
CA LYS A 65 16.10 -3.42 3.36
C LYS A 65 16.29 -3.05 4.82
N TYR A 66 16.37 -1.75 5.09
CA TYR A 66 16.70 -1.26 6.43
C TYR A 66 15.48 -1.12 7.31
N GLY A 67 14.32 -0.77 6.74
CA GLY A 67 13.08 -0.52 7.47
C GLY A 67 13.06 0.82 8.22
N PHE A 68 11.86 1.35 8.41
CA PHE A 68 11.59 2.61 9.08
C PHE A 68 11.29 2.42 10.58
N SER A 69 12.01 3.12 11.47
CA SER A 69 11.88 3.01 12.94
C SER A 69 11.53 4.33 13.65
N HIS A 70 11.40 5.45 12.93
CA HIS A 70 11.33 6.78 13.56
C HIS A 70 9.90 7.16 13.96
N CYS A 71 9.53 6.82 15.19
CA CYS A 71 8.16 7.02 15.66
C CYS A 71 7.79 8.45 16.06
N LYS A 72 8.76 9.35 16.32
CA LYS A 72 8.50 10.73 16.79
C LYS A 72 7.61 11.53 15.83
N ASN A 73 7.76 11.34 14.52
CA ASN A 73 6.98 11.98 13.47
C ASN A 73 6.38 10.92 12.51
N GLY A 74 6.00 9.76 13.05
CA GLY A 74 5.61 8.59 12.25
C GLY A 74 4.53 8.87 11.21
N HIS A 75 3.46 9.57 11.60
CA HIS A 75 2.38 9.94 10.68
C HIS A 75 2.87 10.82 9.51
N MET A 76 3.65 11.86 9.79
CA MET A 76 4.22 12.71 8.74
C MET A 76 5.18 11.93 7.84
N ALA A 77 5.94 10.99 8.40
CA ALA A 77 6.82 10.12 7.62
C ALA A 77 6.04 9.17 6.70
N LEU A 78 4.91 8.62 7.15
CA LEU A 78 4.01 7.80 6.32
C LEU A 78 3.43 8.63 5.17
N VAL A 79 2.90 9.82 5.45
CA VAL A 79 2.37 10.73 4.41
C VAL A 79 3.46 11.13 3.41
N LYS A 80 4.66 11.46 3.91
CA LYS A 80 5.81 11.77 3.04
C LYS A 80 6.22 10.57 2.20
N HIS A 81 6.15 9.35 2.74
CA HIS A 81 6.45 8.14 1.98
C HIS A 81 5.43 7.92 0.85
N GLU A 82 4.14 8.08 1.13
CA GLU A 82 3.05 7.92 0.15
C GLU A 82 3.19 8.86 -1.05
N THR A 83 3.78 10.05 -0.86
CA THR A 83 4.00 11.04 -1.93
C THR A 83 5.31 10.86 -2.68
N THR A 84 6.16 9.90 -2.30
CA THR A 84 7.40 9.65 -3.04
C THR A 84 7.13 9.05 -4.42
N SER A 85 7.92 9.45 -5.42
CA SER A 85 7.79 8.98 -6.80
C SER A 85 7.85 7.46 -6.91
N ALA A 86 8.76 6.83 -6.17
CA ALA A 86 8.86 5.38 -6.13
C ALA A 86 7.56 4.73 -5.61
N HIS A 87 6.89 5.29 -4.60
CA HIS A 87 5.65 4.75 -4.02
C HIS A 87 4.53 4.78 -5.05
N ILE A 88 4.38 5.94 -5.68
CA ILE A 88 3.42 6.14 -6.77
C ILE A 88 3.69 5.18 -7.93
N ILE A 89 4.95 4.95 -8.31
CA ILE A 89 5.31 4.00 -9.37
C ILE A 89 4.93 2.56 -8.98
N SER A 90 5.27 2.13 -7.76
CA SER A 90 4.93 0.79 -7.27
C SER A 90 3.41 0.57 -7.24
N LEU A 91 2.63 1.60 -6.87
CA LEU A 91 1.18 1.59 -6.90
C LEU A 91 0.64 1.47 -8.34
N LYS A 92 1.22 2.21 -9.30
CA LYS A 92 0.86 2.10 -10.72
C LYS A 92 1.11 0.69 -11.26
N ILE A 93 2.22 0.05 -10.87
CA ILE A 93 2.53 -1.32 -11.27
C ILE A 93 1.52 -2.30 -10.67
N LYS A 94 1.20 -2.17 -9.37
CA LYS A 94 0.15 -2.95 -8.72
C LYS A 94 -1.19 -2.83 -9.45
N LEU A 95 -1.60 -1.59 -9.76
CA LEU A 95 -2.87 -1.32 -10.45
C LEU A 95 -2.89 -1.97 -11.84
N LYS A 96 -1.81 -1.81 -12.62
CA LYS A 96 -1.68 -2.49 -13.91
C LYS A 96 -1.79 -4.00 -13.75
N ALA A 97 -1.08 -4.59 -12.80
CA ALA A 97 -1.12 -6.03 -12.54
C ALA A 97 -2.52 -6.52 -12.17
N SER A 98 -3.28 -5.76 -11.36
CA SER A 98 -4.67 -6.10 -11.02
C SER A 98 -5.65 -5.93 -12.18
N CYS A 99 -5.36 -5.02 -13.11
CA CYS A 99 -6.22 -4.78 -14.28
C CYS A 99 -5.87 -5.68 -15.46
N LEU A 100 -4.66 -6.25 -15.54
CA LEU A 100 -4.22 -7.14 -16.63
C LEU A 100 -5.22 -8.27 -16.93
N PRO A 101 -5.82 -8.96 -15.94
CA PRO A 101 -6.83 -10.00 -16.22
C PRO A 101 -8.14 -9.46 -16.80
N LEU A 102 -8.48 -8.19 -16.52
CA LEU A 102 -9.71 -7.55 -17.00
C LEU A 102 -9.56 -6.95 -18.40
N LEU A 103 -8.33 -6.64 -18.83
CA LEU A 103 -8.08 -6.00 -20.13
C LEU A 103 -8.56 -6.84 -21.32
N PRO A 104 -8.31 -8.16 -21.41
CA PRO A 104 -8.82 -8.97 -22.52
C PRO A 104 -10.34 -8.97 -22.62
N SER A 105 -11.06 -9.13 -21.50
CA SER A 105 -12.53 -9.12 -21.48
C SER A 105 -13.11 -7.76 -21.87
N LEU A 106 -12.46 -6.67 -21.46
CA LEU A 106 -12.90 -5.31 -21.84
C LEU A 106 -12.67 -5.04 -23.34
N ILE A 107 -11.58 -5.54 -23.91
CA ILE A 107 -11.30 -5.43 -25.35
C ILE A 107 -12.32 -6.26 -26.16
N GLU A 108 -12.64 -7.47 -25.70
CA GLU A 108 -13.64 -8.31 -26.34
C GLU A 108 -15.01 -7.62 -26.36
N GLU A 109 -15.45 -7.09 -25.22
CA GLU A 109 -16.72 -6.37 -25.11
C GLU A 109 -16.74 -5.11 -25.98
N HIS A 110 -15.66 -4.33 -25.98
CA HIS A 110 -15.52 -3.18 -26.89
C HIS A 110 -15.69 -3.60 -28.36
N ASN A 111 -15.05 -4.68 -28.78
CA ASN A 111 -15.16 -5.16 -30.16
C ASN A 111 -16.57 -5.65 -30.50
N LYS A 112 -17.26 -6.31 -29.56
CA LYS A 112 -18.68 -6.70 -29.71
C LYS A 112 -19.57 -5.48 -29.92
N GLN A 113 -19.43 -4.46 -29.09
CA GLN A 113 -20.19 -3.21 -29.20
C GLN A 113 -19.91 -2.50 -30.54
N VAL A 114 -18.65 -2.49 -31.00
CA VAL A 114 -18.29 -1.93 -32.31
C VAL A 114 -18.92 -2.73 -33.46
N SER A 115 -18.92 -4.06 -33.40
CA SER A 115 -19.57 -4.90 -34.43
C SER A 115 -21.07 -4.64 -34.48
N PHE A 116 -21.74 -4.69 -33.32
CA PHE A 116 -23.16 -4.43 -33.20
C PHE A 116 -23.55 -3.07 -33.77
N ASN A 117 -22.80 -2.01 -33.43
CA ASN A 117 -23.09 -0.65 -33.91
C ASN A 117 -22.84 -0.46 -35.41
N ARG A 118 -22.06 -1.34 -36.06
CA ARG A 118 -21.82 -1.29 -37.52
C ARG A 118 -22.90 -2.02 -38.32
N GLU A 119 -23.67 -2.89 -37.66
CA GLU A 119 -24.77 -3.65 -38.24
C GLU A 119 -26.13 -2.95 -38.06
N LEU A 120 -26.18 -1.84 -37.32
CA LEU A 120 -27.28 -0.88 -37.25
C LEU A 120 -27.30 0.06 -38.46
#